data_AF-A0A645I710-F1
#
_entry.id   AF-A0A645I710-F1
#
_cell.length_a   1.000
_cell.length_b   1.000
_cell.length_c   1.000
_cell.angle_alpha   90.00
_cell.angle_beta   90.00
_cell.angle_gamma   90.00
#
_symmetry.space_group_name_H-M   'P 1'
#
loop_
_entity.id
_entity.type
_entity.pdbx_description
1 polymer ?
#
loop_
_entity_poly.entity_id
_entity_poly.type
_entity_poly.pdbx_seq_one_letter_code
_entity_poly.pdbx_strand_id
1 'polypeptide(L)'
;MDEGKELRQSLDSTFFLIPGYGAQGGKAEDVALYLNQGNGGIVNSSRGILLAYKNKEQGEKYFAKYAKEETIRMKEEIAEAISKLN
;
A
#
# COMPACT_ATOMS: atom_id res chain seq x y z
N MET A 1 16.96 -13.77 3.10
CA MET A 1 16.88 -13.37 1.68
C MET A 1 15.46 -12.90 1.47
N ASP A 2 15.27 -11.62 1.14
CA ASP A 2 13.95 -11.06 0.92
C ASP A 2 13.43 -11.49 -0.44
N GLU A 3 12.56 -12.51 -0.47
CA GLU A 3 11.98 -13.08 -1.69
C GLU A 3 11.39 -12.00 -2.63
N GLY A 4 10.82 -10.94 -2.07
CA GLY A 4 10.27 -9.82 -2.84
C GLY A 4 11.31 -9.05 -3.66
N LYS A 5 12.53 -8.89 -3.14
CA LYS A 5 13.61 -8.18 -3.83
C LYS A 5 14.15 -9.01 -5.00
N GLU A 6 14.33 -10.31 -4.79
CA GLU A 6 14.76 -11.24 -5.85
C GLU A 6 13.71 -11.36 -6.96
N LEU A 7 12.43 -11.43 -6.59
CA LEU A 7 11.33 -11.44 -7.56
C LEU A 7 11.27 -10.14 -8.36
N ARG A 8 11.44 -8.99 -7.69
CA ARG A 8 11.47 -7.68 -8.36
C ARG A 8 12.63 -7.57 -9.34
N GLN A 9 13.81 -8.08 -8.97
CA GLN A 9 15.00 -8.08 -9.82
C GLN A 9 14.86 -9.02 -11.03
N SER A 10 14.32 -10.22 -10.83
CA SER A 10 14.15 -11.21 -11.92
C SER A 10 13.08 -10.80 -12.94
N LEU A 11 12.15 -9.94 -12.56
CA LEU A 11 11.06 -9.46 -13.41
C LEU A 11 11.07 -7.93 -13.56
N ASP A 12 12.24 -7.28 -13.58
CA ASP A 12 12.46 -5.82 -13.50
C ASP A 12 11.51 -4.90 -14.30
N SER A 13 11.03 -5.35 -15.46
CA SER A 13 10.16 -4.62 -16.38
C SER A 13 8.66 -4.95 -16.24
N THR A 14 8.31 -5.96 -15.45
CA THR A 14 6.92 -6.41 -15.26
C THR A 14 6.17 -5.49 -14.30
N PHE A 15 4.95 -5.08 -14.65
CA PHE A 15 4.08 -4.36 -13.73
C PHE A 15 3.39 -5.33 -12.75
N PHE A 16 3.51 -5.09 -11.45
CA PHE A 16 2.93 -5.96 -10.42
C PHE A 16 1.58 -5.45 -9.92
N LEU A 17 0.67 -6.38 -9.64
CA LEU A 17 -0.49 -6.12 -8.78
C LEU A 17 -0.15 -6.66 -7.39
N ILE A 18 -0.05 -5.77 -6.41
CA ILE A 18 0.38 -6.08 -5.05
C ILE A 18 -0.86 -6.08 -4.14
N PRO A 19 -1.40 -7.25 -3.74
CA PRO A 19 -2.58 -7.32 -2.89
C PRO A 19 -2.24 -7.12 -1.40
N GLY A 20 -3.25 -6.74 -0.61
CA GLY A 20 -3.27 -7.07 0.82
C GLY A 20 -2.66 -6.06 1.78
N TYR A 21 -2.40 -4.81 1.36
CA TYR A 21 -1.98 -3.76 2.28
C TYR A 21 -3.01 -3.56 3.41
N GLY A 22 -2.56 -3.63 4.66
CA GLY A 22 -3.35 -3.40 5.87
C GLY A 22 -4.21 -4.57 6.36
N ALA A 23 -4.93 -5.28 5.48
CA ALA A 23 -5.91 -6.31 5.91
C ALA A 23 -5.34 -7.74 6.04
N GLN A 24 -4.23 -8.04 5.36
CA GLN A 24 -3.57 -9.36 5.41
C GLN A 24 -2.20 -9.32 6.12
N GLY A 25 -1.90 -8.24 6.84
CA GLY A 25 -0.63 -8.08 7.55
C GLY A 25 0.55 -7.66 6.68
N GLY A 26 0.34 -7.38 5.39
CA GLY A 26 1.35 -6.78 4.52
C GLY A 26 1.69 -5.37 4.99
N LYS A 27 2.94 -5.17 5.41
CA LYS A 27 3.41 -3.87 5.89
C LYS A 27 3.92 -3.03 4.73
N ALA A 28 4.04 -1.72 4.93
CA ALA A 28 4.54 -0.81 3.91
C ALA A 28 5.95 -1.20 3.42
N GLU A 29 6.77 -1.78 4.31
CA GLU A 29 8.10 -2.28 4.01
C GLU A 29 8.08 -3.43 3.01
N ASP A 30 7.17 -4.40 3.19
CA ASP A 30 7.04 -5.54 2.28
C ASP A 30 6.63 -5.06 0.88
N VAL A 31 5.65 -4.15 0.82
CA VAL A 31 5.17 -3.54 -0.43
C VAL A 31 6.29 -2.78 -1.15
N ALA A 32 7.12 -2.05 -0.42
CA ALA A 32 8.22 -1.28 -0.99
C ALA A 32 9.23 -2.16 -1.73
N LEU A 33 9.46 -3.40 -1.27
CA LEU A 33 10.37 -4.36 -1.93
C LEU A 33 9.88 -4.81 -3.32
N TYR A 34 8.57 -4.80 -3.56
CA TYR A 34 7.96 -5.16 -4.85
C TYR A 34 7.87 -3.98 -5.84
N LEU A 35 8.17 -2.77 -5.39
CA LEU A 35 8.15 -1.57 -6.22
C LEU A 35 9.56 -1.20 -6.70
N ASN A 36 9.66 -0.68 -7.91
CA ASN A 36 10.88 -0.11 -8.45
C ASN A 36 10.89 1.39 -8.17
N GLN A 37 11.51 1.80 -7.06
CA GLN A 37 11.56 3.20 -6.62
C GLN A 37 10.18 3.88 -6.57
N GLY A 38 9.17 3.14 -6.12
CA GLY A 38 7.78 3.60 -6.04
C GLY A 38 6.95 3.48 -7.33
N ASN A 39 7.50 2.88 -8.38
CA ASN A 39 6.79 2.56 -9.62
C ASN A 39 6.83 1.04 -9.90
N GLY A 40 6.30 0.61 -11.05
CA GLY A 40 6.35 -0.79 -11.49
C GLY A 40 5.31 -1.69 -10.80
N GLY A 41 4.32 -1.10 -10.11
CA GLY A 41 3.22 -1.85 -9.53
C GLY A 41 2.05 -0.99 -9.07
N ILE A 42 0.91 -1.65 -8.87
CA ILE A 42 -0.31 -1.09 -8.27
C ILE A 42 -0.56 -1.83 -6.95
N VAL A 43 -0.71 -1.07 -5.88
CA VAL A 43 -1.01 -1.62 -4.54
C VAL A 43 -2.51 -1.59 -4.31
N ASN A 44 -3.10 -2.76 -4.09
CA ASN A 44 -4.53 -2.88 -3.80
C ASN A 44 -4.78 -2.81 -2.28
N SER A 45 -5.62 -1.85 -1.88
CA SER A 45 -6.25 -1.81 -0.56
C SER A 45 -7.76 -1.63 -0.74
N SER A 46 -8.52 -2.68 -0.40
CA SER A 46 -9.98 -2.68 -0.57
C SER A 46 -10.67 -2.34 0.75
N ARG A 47 -10.77 -3.31 1.67
CA ARG A 47 -11.50 -3.13 2.94
C ARG A 47 -10.89 -2.04 3.82
N GLY A 48 -9.57 -1.84 3.78
CA GLY A 48 -8.90 -0.77 4.54
C GLY A 48 -9.49 0.60 4.21
N ILE A 49 -9.55 0.94 2.91
CA ILE A 49 -10.12 2.19 2.42
C ILE A 49 -11.65 2.22 2.59
N LEU A 50 -12.34 1.16 2.14
CA LEU A 50 -13.82 1.14 2.14
C LEU A 50 -14.44 1.16 3.54
N LEU A 51 -13.74 0.64 4.55
CA LEU A 51 -14.25 0.55 5.91
C LEU A 51 -13.61 1.57 6.87
N ALA A 52 -12.72 2.45 6.38
CA ALA A 52 -12.01 3.45 7.18
C ALA A 52 -12.94 4.36 8.00
N TYR A 53 -14.15 4.58 7.51
CA TYR A 53 -15.15 5.43 8.14
C TYR A 53 -15.78 4.80 9.40
N LYS A 54 -15.79 3.47 9.55
CA LYS A 54 -16.64 2.77 10.53
C LYS A 54 -16.34 3.10 12.00
N ASN A 55 -15.12 3.53 12.30
CA ASN A 55 -14.68 3.88 13.66
C ASN A 55 -14.41 5.38 13.83
N LYS A 56 -15.04 6.22 13.00
CA LYS A 56 -14.86 7.67 13.02
C LYS A 56 -16.16 8.37 13.40
N GLU A 57 -16.02 9.50 14.08
CA GLU A 57 -17.17 10.34 14.43
C GLU A 57 -17.91 10.78 13.16
N GLN A 58 -19.24 10.58 13.12
CA GLN A 58 -20.04 10.83 11.91
C GLN A 58 -19.50 10.09 10.66
N GLY A 59 -18.90 8.91 10.86
CA GLY A 59 -18.28 8.07 9.83
C GLY A 59 -19.08 7.96 8.54
N GLU A 60 -20.33 7.51 8.65
CA GLU A 60 -21.24 7.32 7.51
C GLU A 60 -21.46 8.62 6.72
N LYS A 61 -21.59 9.77 7.41
CA LYS A 61 -21.79 11.09 6.78
C LYS A 61 -20.54 11.54 6.02
N TYR A 62 -19.35 11.21 6.50
CA TYR A 62 -18.07 11.62 5.92
C TYR A 62 -17.31 10.47 5.27
N PHE A 63 -18.01 9.47 4.73
CA PHE A 63 -17.42 8.30 4.06
C PHE A 63 -16.28 8.67 3.10
N ALA A 64 -16.53 9.57 2.15
CA ALA A 64 -15.56 9.96 1.12
C ALA A 64 -14.30 10.64 1.71
N LYS A 65 -14.46 11.41 2.79
CA LYS A 65 -13.34 12.02 3.51
C LYS A 65 -12.45 10.94 4.12
N TYR A 66 -13.04 9.99 4.85
CA TYR A 66 -12.27 8.94 5.53
C TYR A 66 -11.63 7.95 4.55
N ALA A 67 -12.28 7.64 3.44
CA ALA A 67 -11.68 6.85 2.36
C ALA A 67 -10.45 7.57 1.75
N LYS A 68 -10.55 8.88 1.52
CA LYS A 68 -9.44 9.70 1.02
C LYS A 68 -8.28 9.76 2.03
N GLU A 69 -8.57 10.03 3.30
CA GLU A 69 -7.56 10.08 4.37
C GLU A 69 -6.80 8.76 4.46
N GLU A 70 -7.51 7.63 4.42
CA GLU A 70 -6.89 6.30 4.47
C GLU A 70 -6.05 6.01 3.22
N THR A 71 -6.49 6.46 2.05
CA THR A 71 -5.71 6.35 0.81
C THR A 71 -4.40 7.14 0.89
N ILE A 72 -4.46 8.36 1.44
CA ILE A 72 -3.29 9.23 1.61
C ILE A 72 -2.32 8.61 2.63
N ARG A 73 -2.82 8.17 3.79
CA ARG A 73 -2.02 7.47 4.81
C ARG A 73 -1.27 6.28 4.20
N MET A 74 -1.98 5.41 3.47
CA MET A 74 -1.37 4.27 2.78
C MET A 74 -0.25 4.71 1.82
N LYS A 75 -0.50 5.72 1.00
CA LYS A 75 0.48 6.24 0.04
C LYS A 75 1.73 6.75 0.74
N GLU A 76 1.56 7.49 1.83
CA GLU A 76 2.65 8.09 2.61
C GLU A 76 3.50 7.04 3.31
N GLU A 77 2.88 6.04 3.95
CA GLU A 77 3.61 4.94 4.58
C GLU A 77 4.44 4.14 3.58
N ILE A 78 3.89 3.86 2.39
CA ILE A 78 4.62 3.17 1.31
C ILE A 78 5.77 4.04 0.81
N ALA A 79 5.54 5.34 0.60
CA ALA A 79 6.59 6.27 0.16
C ALA A 79 7.73 6.39 1.19
N GLU A 80 7.39 6.45 2.48
CA GLU A 80 8.38 6.45 3.55
C GLU A 80 9.18 5.14 3.58
N ALA A 81 8.52 3.98 3.45
CA ALA A 81 9.19 2.70 3.36
C ALA A 81 10.15 2.61 2.17
N ILE A 82 9.74 3.08 0.99
CA ILE A 82 10.62 3.16 -0.20
C ILE A 82 11.84 4.05 0.08
N SER A 83 11.66 5.19 0.76
CA SER A 83 12.78 6.09 1.05
C SER A 83 13.84 5.47 1.97
N LYS A 84 13.44 4.53 2.84
CA LYS A 84 14.33 3.80 3.76
C LYS A 84 15.12 2.67 3.08
N LEU A 85 14.76 2.28 1.86
CA LEU A 85 15.48 1.26 1.09
C LEU A 85 16.68 1.83 0.30
N ASN A 86 16.81 3.16 0.25
CA ASN A 86 17.89 3.87 -0.46
C ASN A 86 19.03 4.25 0.47
#